data_AF-A0A645GTZ4-F1
#
_entry.id   AF-A0A645GTZ4-F1
#
_cell.length_a   1.000
_cell.length_b   1.000
_cell.length_c   1.000
_cell.angle_alpha   90.00
_cell.angle_beta   90.00
_cell.angle_gamma   90.00
#
_symmetry.space_group_name_H-M   'P 1'
#
loop_
_entity.id
_entity.type
_entity.pdbx_description
1 polymer ?
#
loop_
_entity_poly.entity_id
_entity_poly.type
_entity_poly.pdbx_seq_one_letter_code
_entity_poly.pdbx_strand_id
1 'polypeptide(L)'
;MQKRAAEHLKQFVLDNDFDTVIATQVFSAILLTDMKAKVSKNVTTCFIVTDYCYIPFTAMTNLDVYFLPHKDLIPEYSRQKGEMLYLPFGIPVSKQFVRANSDKDVRTKLKIYPKTKMILVLSGSMGYGDIRAICCGLRWLSR
;
A
#
# COMPACT_ATOMS: atom_id res chain seq x y z
N MET A 1 15.67 -0.94 -21.09
CA MET A 1 15.64 -0.25 -19.78
C MET A 1 15.36 -1.21 -18.62
N GLN A 2 14.28 -2.01 -18.66
CA GLN A 2 13.95 -2.98 -17.59
C GLN A 2 15.03 -4.03 -17.29
N LYS A 3 15.66 -4.65 -18.32
CA LYS A 3 16.70 -5.67 -18.10
C LYS A 3 17.89 -5.16 -17.25
N ARG A 4 18.35 -3.94 -17.49
CA ARG A 4 19.46 -3.34 -16.73
C ARG A 4 19.06 -3.06 -15.27
N ALA A 5 17.82 -2.62 -15.04
CA ALA A 5 17.31 -2.39 -13.69
C ALA A 5 17.18 -3.70 -12.90
N ALA A 6 16.73 -4.79 -13.54
CA ALA A 6 16.64 -6.10 -12.91
C ALA A 6 18.00 -6.67 -12.55
N GLU A 7 19.03 -6.51 -13.40
CA GLU A 7 20.40 -6.94 -13.06
C GLU A 7 20.99 -6.13 -11.90
N HIS A 8 20.80 -4.81 -11.87
CA HIS A 8 21.25 -3.99 -10.73
C HIS A 8 20.52 -4.39 -9.44
N LEU A 9 19.21 -4.65 -9.50
CA LEU A 9 18.43 -5.13 -8.35
C LEU A 9 18.94 -6.49 -7.88
N LYS A 10 19.22 -7.40 -8.81
CA LYS A 10 19.80 -8.71 -8.51
C LYS A 10 21.13 -8.58 -7.78
N GLN A 11 22.06 -7.78 -8.33
CA GLN A 11 23.36 -7.54 -7.69
C GLN A 11 23.17 -6.96 -6.28
N PHE A 12 22.35 -5.93 -6.14
CA PHE A 12 22.06 -5.32 -4.85
C PHE A 12 21.50 -6.34 -3.84
N VAL A 13 20.61 -7.24 -4.27
CA VAL A 13 20.04 -8.29 -3.42
C VAL A 13 21.09 -9.29 -2.97
N LEU A 14 21.97 -9.70 -3.87
CA LEU A 14 23.03 -10.67 -3.58
C LEU A 14 24.14 -10.07 -2.72
N ASP A 15 24.60 -8.86 -3.04
CA ASP A 15 25.68 -8.16 -2.34
C ASP A 15 25.33 -7.83 -0.88
N ASN A 16 24.04 -7.65 -0.58
CA ASN A 16 23.53 -7.37 0.76
C ASN A 16 22.92 -8.61 1.44
N ASP A 17 23.02 -9.78 0.81
CA ASP A 17 22.54 -11.05 1.34
C ASP A 17 21.06 -11.10 1.74
N PHE A 18 20.20 -10.27 1.15
CA PHE A 18 18.77 -10.28 1.48
C PHE A 18 18.14 -11.66 1.22
N ASP A 19 17.45 -12.18 2.23
CA ASP A 19 16.66 -13.41 2.14
C ASP A 19 15.22 -13.15 1.69
N THR A 20 14.75 -11.91 1.80
CA THR A 20 13.38 -11.49 1.54
C THR A 20 13.35 -10.11 0.92
N VAL A 21 12.60 -9.96 -0.17
CA VAL A 21 12.45 -8.68 -0.86
C VAL A 21 10.98 -8.39 -1.08
N ILE A 22 10.55 -7.19 -0.65
CA ILE A 22 9.16 -6.77 -0.66
C ILE A 22 9.00 -5.60 -1.63
N ALA A 23 8.13 -5.76 -2.63
CA ALA A 23 7.68 -4.67 -3.46
C ALA A 23 6.42 -4.02 -2.86
N THR A 24 6.33 -2.69 -2.93
CA THR A 24 5.13 -1.90 -2.60
C THR A 24 4.56 -1.18 -3.82
N GLN A 25 5.10 -1.48 -5.01
CA GLN A 25 4.71 -0.85 -6.27
C GLN A 25 4.78 -1.91 -7.38
N VAL A 26 3.81 -1.89 -8.30
CA VAL A 26 3.62 -2.98 -9.27
C VAL A 26 4.80 -3.16 -10.24
N PHE A 27 5.47 -2.09 -10.67
CA PHE A 27 6.67 -2.19 -11.50
C PHE A 27 7.86 -2.75 -10.74
N SER A 28 7.98 -2.45 -9.44
CA SER A 28 8.97 -3.13 -8.58
C SER A 28 8.67 -4.63 -8.49
N ALA A 29 7.40 -5.04 -8.36
CA ALA A 29 7.00 -6.44 -8.35
C ALA A 29 7.31 -7.15 -9.70
N ILE A 30 7.17 -6.44 -10.83
CA ILE A 30 7.58 -6.94 -12.15
C ILE A 30 9.09 -7.13 -12.21
N LEU A 31 9.88 -6.18 -11.70
CA LEU A 31 11.34 -6.31 -11.64
C LEU A 31 11.78 -7.48 -10.75
N LEU A 32 11.11 -7.68 -9.61
CA LEU A 32 11.38 -8.84 -8.73
C LEU A 32 11.08 -10.16 -9.43
N THR A 33 10.09 -10.20 -10.31
CA THR A 33 9.77 -11.40 -11.09
C THR A 33 10.92 -11.78 -12.03
N ASP A 34 11.47 -10.81 -12.76
CA ASP A 34 12.63 -11.05 -13.65
C ASP A 34 13.89 -11.40 -12.84
N MET A 35 14.10 -10.76 -11.69
CA MET A 35 15.22 -11.06 -10.79
C MET A 35 15.14 -12.48 -10.23
N LYS A 36 13.97 -12.90 -9.71
CA LYS A 36 13.72 -14.23 -9.15
C LYS A 36 14.04 -15.35 -10.14
N ALA A 37 13.68 -15.17 -11.41
CA ALA A 37 13.97 -16.16 -12.46
C ALA A 37 15.48 -16.36 -12.73
N LYS A 38 16.34 -15.44 -12.28
CA LYS A 38 17.78 -15.40 -12.57
C LYS A 38 18.66 -15.63 -11.35
N VAL A 39 18.08 -15.75 -10.17
CA VAL A 39 18.81 -15.95 -8.91
C VAL A 39 18.71 -17.42 -8.51
N SER A 40 19.86 -18.03 -8.21
CA SER A 40 19.94 -19.42 -7.74
C SER A 40 19.76 -19.55 -6.22
N LYS A 41 19.87 -18.44 -5.47
CA LYS A 41 19.60 -18.35 -4.03
C LYS A 41 18.10 -18.35 -3.77
N ASN A 42 17.67 -19.03 -2.71
CA ASN A 42 16.29 -18.95 -2.23
C ASN A 42 16.04 -17.57 -1.61
N VAL A 43 15.46 -16.65 -2.38
CA VAL A 43 15.00 -15.33 -1.92
C VAL A 43 13.48 -15.32 -1.94
N THR A 44 12.87 -15.03 -0.80
CA THR A 44 11.41 -14.88 -0.69
C THR A 44 10.99 -13.55 -1.30
N THR A 45 10.07 -13.58 -2.25
CA THR A 45 9.59 -12.38 -2.93
C THR A 45 8.14 -12.09 -2.59
N CYS A 46 7.88 -10.86 -2.17
CA CYS A 46 6.56 -10.44 -1.71
C CYS A 46 6.09 -9.22 -2.46
N PHE A 47 4.77 -9.11 -2.67
CA PHE A 47 4.14 -7.88 -3.14
C PHE A 47 3.06 -7.43 -2.16
N ILE A 48 3.22 -6.21 -1.64
CA ILE A 48 2.19 -5.51 -0.89
C ILE A 48 1.35 -4.71 -1.89
N VAL A 49 0.12 -5.16 -2.10
CA VAL A 49 -0.85 -4.49 -2.95
C VAL A 49 -1.42 -3.28 -2.19
N THR A 50 -1.19 -2.09 -2.73
CA THR A 50 -1.62 -0.81 -2.13
C THR A 50 -2.93 -0.27 -2.70
N ASP A 51 -3.54 -0.99 -3.63
CA ASP A 51 -4.71 -0.57 -4.39
C ASP A 51 -5.92 -1.43 -4.03
N TYR A 52 -7.05 -0.80 -3.74
CA TYR A 52 -8.30 -1.49 -3.41
C TYR A 52 -9.02 -2.12 -4.61
N CYS A 53 -8.37 -2.15 -5.78
CA CYS A 53 -8.85 -2.77 -7.01
C CYS A 53 -7.73 -3.63 -7.61
N TYR A 54 -8.07 -4.58 -8.49
CA TYR A 54 -7.06 -5.29 -9.25
C TYR A 54 -6.21 -4.34 -10.12
N ILE A 55 -4.88 -4.45 -10.00
CA ILE A 55 -3.93 -3.71 -10.82
C ILE A 55 -3.61 -4.59 -12.05
N PRO A 56 -3.99 -4.21 -13.28
CA PRO A 56 -3.81 -5.05 -14.47
C PRO A 56 -2.39 -5.55 -14.69
N PHE A 57 -1.39 -4.71 -14.39
CA PHE A 57 0.03 -5.06 -14.50
C PHE A 57 0.48 -6.17 -13.54
N THR A 58 -0.32 -6.53 -12.53
CA THR A 58 -0.04 -7.68 -11.65
C THR A 58 0.01 -8.99 -12.43
N ALA A 59 -0.67 -9.09 -13.58
CA ALA A 59 -0.60 -10.23 -14.49
C ALA A 59 0.85 -10.54 -14.95
N MET A 60 1.72 -9.54 -14.96
CA MET A 60 3.13 -9.67 -15.37
C MET A 60 4.07 -10.07 -14.22
N THR A 61 3.54 -10.35 -13.03
CA THR A 61 4.36 -10.70 -11.85
C THR A 61 4.29 -12.19 -11.55
N ASN A 62 5.30 -12.75 -10.88
CA ASN A 62 5.28 -14.13 -10.37
C ASN A 62 6.15 -14.23 -9.10
N LEU A 63 5.55 -13.92 -7.95
CA LEU A 63 6.20 -13.81 -6.65
C LEU A 63 5.66 -14.86 -5.67
N ASP A 64 6.30 -15.02 -4.52
CA ASP A 64 5.93 -16.06 -3.53
C ASP A 64 4.67 -15.70 -2.75
N VAL A 65 4.50 -14.41 -2.39
CA VAL A 65 3.41 -13.95 -1.52
C VAL A 65 2.82 -12.64 -2.02
N TYR A 66 1.50 -12.53 -2.00
CA TYR A 66 0.75 -11.34 -2.34
C TYR A 66 -0.09 -10.90 -1.14
N PHE A 67 0.30 -9.79 -0.50
CA PHE A 67 -0.46 -9.20 0.58
C PHE A 67 -1.54 -8.29 -0.01
N LEU A 68 -2.80 -8.69 0.13
CA LEU A 68 -3.95 -7.98 -0.41
C LEU A 68 -4.54 -7.02 0.63
N PRO A 69 -5.06 -5.86 0.20
CA PRO A 69 -5.65 -4.88 1.11
C PRO A 69 -7.01 -5.33 1.66
N HIS A 70 -7.66 -6.29 1.02
CA HIS A 70 -8.92 -6.85 1.49
C HIS A 70 -9.15 -8.27 0.92
N LYS A 71 -9.88 -9.11 1.67
CA LYS A 71 -10.22 -10.48 1.27
C LYS A 71 -11.09 -10.57 0.02
N ASP A 72 -11.90 -9.55 -0.23
CA ASP A 72 -12.83 -9.51 -1.38
C ASP A 72 -12.08 -9.38 -2.72
N LEU A 73 -10.79 -9.06 -2.69
CA LEU A 73 -9.95 -9.05 -3.88
C LEU A 73 -9.40 -10.43 -4.24
N ILE A 74 -9.44 -11.42 -3.33
CA ILE A 74 -8.91 -12.77 -3.59
C ILE A 74 -9.57 -13.40 -4.83
N PRO A 75 -10.91 -13.39 -5.00
CA PRO A 75 -11.54 -13.98 -6.18
C PRO A 75 -11.10 -13.29 -7.48
N GLU A 76 -10.93 -11.97 -7.46
CA GLU A 76 -10.51 -11.22 -8.63
C GLU A 76 -9.05 -11.53 -9.00
N TYR A 77 -8.15 -11.52 -8.02
CA TYR A 77 -6.74 -11.87 -8.23
C TYR A 77 -6.60 -13.33 -8.68
N SER A 78 -7.30 -14.27 -8.04
CA SER A 78 -7.25 -15.68 -8.41
C SER A 78 -7.77 -15.92 -9.84
N ARG A 79 -8.84 -15.22 -10.25
CA ARG A 79 -9.35 -15.28 -11.63
C ARG A 79 -8.38 -14.73 -12.66
N GLN A 80 -7.70 -13.61 -12.36
CA GLN A 80 -6.84 -12.91 -13.33
C GLN A 80 -5.41 -13.45 -13.39
N LYS A 81 -4.91 -13.99 -12.28
CA LYS A 81 -3.51 -14.38 -12.09
C LYS A 81 -3.32 -15.87 -11.82
N GLY A 82 -4.38 -16.56 -11.42
CA GLY A 82 -4.33 -17.93 -10.93
C GLY A 82 -4.13 -18.02 -9.42
N GLU A 83 -4.10 -19.25 -8.93
CA GLU A 83 -3.88 -19.57 -7.52
C GLU A 83 -2.44 -19.23 -7.10
N MET A 84 -2.31 -18.28 -6.19
CA MET A 84 -1.05 -17.89 -5.55
C MET A 84 -1.30 -17.76 -4.04
N LEU A 85 -0.25 -17.56 -3.24
CA LEU A 85 -0.44 -17.28 -1.81
C LEU A 85 -0.91 -15.84 -1.60
N TYR A 86 -2.24 -15.66 -1.49
CA TYR A 86 -2.88 -14.38 -1.18
C TYR A 86 -3.14 -14.23 0.32
N LEU A 87 -2.59 -13.18 0.94
CA LEU A 87 -2.76 -12.87 2.36
C LEU A 87 -3.52 -11.55 2.55
N PRO A 88 -4.80 -11.56 2.96
CA PRO A 88 -5.63 -10.35 3.05
C PRO A 88 -5.41 -9.60 4.38
N PHE A 89 -4.19 -9.14 4.63
CA PHE A 89 -3.83 -8.46 5.90
C PHE A 89 -4.10 -6.95 5.92
N GLY A 90 -4.54 -6.37 4.81
CA GLY A 90 -4.74 -4.93 4.71
C GLY A 90 -3.49 -4.19 4.22
N ILE A 91 -3.67 -2.91 3.90
CA ILE A 91 -2.54 -2.02 3.59
C ILE A 91 -1.80 -1.72 4.90
N PRO A 92 -0.48 -1.92 4.97
CA PRO A 92 0.28 -1.61 6.17
C PRO A 92 0.21 -0.11 6.47
N VAL A 93 -0.15 0.21 7.72
CA VAL A 93 -0.13 1.58 8.24
C VAL A 93 0.92 1.71 9.34
N SER A 94 1.40 2.93 9.59
CA SER A 94 2.33 3.17 10.70
C SER A 94 1.71 2.74 12.03
N LYS A 95 2.53 2.13 12.90
CA LYS A 95 2.12 1.63 14.22
C LYS A 95 1.45 2.71 15.08
N GLN A 96 1.76 3.98 14.85
CA GLN A 96 1.14 5.12 15.54
C GLN A 96 -0.38 5.21 15.30
N PHE A 97 -0.88 4.72 14.15
CA PHE A 97 -2.30 4.72 13.82
C PHE A 97 -3.05 3.52 14.40
N VAL A 98 -2.35 2.48 14.84
CA VAL A 98 -2.94 1.28 15.45
C VAL A 98 -3.26 1.52 16.93
N ARG A 99 -2.49 2.38 17.60
CA ARG A 99 -2.76 2.74 18.99
C ARG A 99 -4.02 3.58 19.06
N ALA A 100 -5.10 3.01 19.60
CA ALA A 100 -6.27 3.78 19.96
C ALA A 100 -5.88 4.75 21.08
N ASN A 101 -5.72 6.02 20.76
CA ASN A 101 -5.62 7.06 21.78
C ASN A 101 -7.00 7.20 22.41
N SER A 102 -7.22 6.57 23.56
CA SER A 102 -8.44 6.69 24.37
C SER A 102 -8.55 8.03 25.10
N ASP A 103 -7.97 9.10 24.54
CA ASP A 103 -7.82 10.34 25.24
C ASP A 103 -9.06 11.22 25.02
N LYS A 104 -9.89 11.31 26.07
CA LYS A 104 -10.76 12.48 26.29
C LYS A 104 -9.99 13.81 26.13
N ASP A 105 -8.66 13.76 26.25
CA ASP A 105 -7.73 14.88 26.11
C ASP A 105 -7.32 15.25 24.67
N VAL A 106 -7.59 14.45 23.62
CA VAL A 106 -7.19 14.84 22.25
C VAL A 106 -7.91 16.12 21.82
N ARG A 107 -9.20 16.24 22.14
CA ARG A 107 -9.98 17.46 21.86
C ARG A 107 -9.45 18.65 22.66
N THR A 108 -9.10 18.47 23.93
CA THR A 108 -8.48 19.50 24.76
C THR A 108 -7.14 19.94 24.18
N LYS A 109 -6.26 19.00 23.81
CA LYS A 109 -4.97 19.24 23.17
C LYS A 109 -5.13 20.02 21.85
N LEU A 110 -6.14 19.67 21.04
CA LEU A 110 -6.46 20.36 19.79
C LEU A 110 -7.33 21.62 19.97
N LYS A 111 -7.67 22.00 21.20
CA LYS A 111 -8.56 23.14 21.53
C LYS A 111 -9.94 23.07 20.85
N ILE A 112 -10.48 21.85 20.74
CA ILE A 112 -11.78 21.57 20.14
C ILE A 112 -12.82 21.44 21.26
N TYR A 113 -13.89 22.24 21.20
CA TYR A 113 -14.91 22.21 22.24
C TYR A 113 -15.64 20.85 22.32
N PRO A 114 -16.04 20.43 23.53
CA PRO A 114 -16.88 19.26 23.72
C PRO A 114 -18.18 19.38 22.90
N LYS A 115 -18.63 18.28 22.30
CA LYS A 115 -19.88 18.16 21.52
C LYS A 115 -19.94 18.97 20.21
N THR A 116 -18.86 19.62 19.78
CA THR A 116 -18.80 20.24 18.44
C THR A 116 -18.70 19.19 17.34
N LYS A 117 -19.58 19.29 16.32
CA LYS A 117 -19.50 18.53 15.08
C LYS A 117 -18.17 18.83 14.37
N MET A 118 -17.47 17.81 13.90
CA MET A 118 -16.18 17.95 13.23
C MET A 118 -16.18 17.19 11.92
N ILE A 119 -15.57 17.79 10.91
CA ILE A 119 -15.27 17.15 9.63
C ILE A 119 -13.76 17.21 9.44
N LEU A 120 -13.14 16.06 9.25
CA LEU A 120 -11.72 15.96 8.91
C LEU A 120 -11.57 16.00 7.39
N VAL A 121 -10.99 17.08 6.87
CA VAL A 121 -10.70 17.23 5.42
C VAL A 121 -9.23 16.93 5.18
N LEU A 122 -8.96 15.93 4.34
CA LEU A 122 -7.61 15.49 3.96
C LEU A 122 -7.51 15.47 2.43
N SER A 123 -6.44 16.04 1.88
CA SER A 123 -6.16 16.08 0.43
C SER A 123 -4.87 15.32 0.06
N GLY A 124 -4.33 14.54 1.00
CA GLY A 124 -3.06 13.85 0.85
C GLY A 124 -1.87 14.81 0.74
N SER A 125 -0.68 14.27 0.53
CA SER A 125 0.58 15.04 0.55
C SER A 125 0.60 16.20 -0.43
N MET A 126 0.32 15.92 -1.71
CA MET A 126 0.39 16.95 -2.77
C MET A 126 -0.74 17.97 -2.70
N GLY A 127 -1.72 17.77 -1.80
CA GLY A 127 -2.81 18.71 -1.59
C GLY A 127 -3.79 18.80 -2.76
N TYR A 128 -4.00 17.70 -3.50
CA TYR A 128 -4.89 17.72 -4.66
C TYR A 128 -6.36 18.00 -4.28
N GLY A 129 -7.06 18.69 -5.18
CA GLY A 129 -8.44 19.12 -5.00
C GLY A 129 -8.56 20.59 -4.54
N ASP A 130 -9.68 21.23 -4.87
CA ASP A 130 -9.96 22.58 -4.39
C ASP A 130 -10.52 22.52 -2.97
N ILE A 131 -9.62 22.50 -1.99
CA ILE A 131 -9.95 22.48 -0.56
C ILE A 131 -10.85 23.67 -0.19
N ARG A 132 -10.67 24.83 -0.84
CA ARG A 132 -11.50 26.01 -0.56
C ARG A 132 -12.93 25.78 -1.01
N ALA A 133 -13.10 25.27 -2.23
CA ALA A 133 -14.43 24.92 -2.73
C ALA A 133 -15.12 23.88 -1.84
N ILE A 134 -14.39 22.83 -1.41
CA ILE A 134 -14.91 21.81 -0.49
C ILE A 134 -15.35 22.44 0.83
N CYS A 135 -14.48 23.23 1.48
CA CYS A 135 -14.80 23.89 2.74
C CYS A 135 -15.98 24.88 2.61
N CYS A 136 -16.08 25.62 1.50
CA CYS A 136 -17.22 26.48 1.22
C CYS A 136 -18.51 25.69 1.04
N GLY A 137 -18.46 24.55 0.34
CA GLY A 137 -19.58 23.63 0.16
C GLY A 137 -20.04 22.96 1.45
N LEU A 138 -19.20 22.86 2.48
CA LEU A 138 -19.56 22.30 3.78
C LEU A 138 -20.17 23.32 4.76
N ARG A 139 -20.24 24.62 4.40
CA ARG A 139 -20.75 25.67 5.29
C ARG A 139 -22.19 25.43 5.77
N TRP A 140 -23.04 24.76 4.99
CA TRP A 140 -24.43 24.50 5.41
C TRP A 140 -24.53 23.53 6.60
N LEU A 141 -23.53 22.68 6.82
CA LEU A 141 -23.47 21.76 7.97
C LEU A 141 -23.14 22.46 9.30
N SER A 142 -22.80 23.76 9.26
CA SER A 142 -22.56 24.59 10.44
C SER A 142 -23.82 25.29 10.98
N ARG A 143 -24.96 25.12 10.30
CA ARG A 143 -26.30 25.48 10.81
C ARG A 143 -26.88 24.33 11.64
#